data_AF-A0A3P7SFJ1-F1
#
_entry.id   AF-A0A3P7SFJ1-F1
#
_cell.length_a   1.000
_cell.length_b   1.000
_cell.length_c   1.000
_cell.angle_alpha   90.00
_cell.angle_beta   90.00
_cell.angle_gamma   90.00
#
_symmetry.space_group_name_H-M   'P 1'
#
loop_
_entity.id
_entity.type
_entity.pdbx_description
1 polymer ?
#
loop_
_entity_poly.entity_id
_entity_poly.type
_entity_poly.pdbx_seq_one_letter_code
_entity_poly.pdbx_strand_id
1 'polypeptide(L)'
;MPENERPFTIRQLEGWYYINRIPSIRPFYGILEIGLIHDPNLGKITVSIIKGKQMLAPDNSFMEITVSVQKKTRICKKQSPLEAISSIRSGGTKFRGTPNSINDTKTEPVVITERPGKIYVTSVRSETSEPVWDDRFTFNVQKEQLQNVMFDILVYHKERVIGGLRIGRAVSYLASQQWTKMIKRPGVWAYSSYILQ
;
A
#
# COMPACT_ATOMS: atom_id res chain seq x y z
N MET A 1 -14.52 29.81 3.04
CA MET A 1 -14.34 29.61 4.49
C MET A 1 -12.87 29.64 4.85
N PRO A 2 -12.50 30.42 5.87
CA PRO A 2 -11.23 30.32 6.59
C PRO A 2 -10.92 28.86 6.97
N GLU A 3 -9.64 28.50 7.02
CA GLU A 3 -9.19 27.10 7.17
C GLU A 3 -9.66 26.45 8.49
N ASN A 4 -9.77 27.27 9.52
CA ASN A 4 -10.25 26.99 10.86
C ASN A 4 -11.77 26.75 10.97
N GLU A 5 -12.55 27.01 9.90
CA GLU A 5 -14.01 26.86 9.92
C GLU A 5 -14.51 25.71 9.02
N ARG A 6 -13.61 24.91 8.44
CA ARG A 6 -14.01 23.76 7.63
C ARG A 6 -14.26 22.55 8.52
N PRO A 7 -15.40 21.83 8.38
CA PRO A 7 -15.72 20.66 9.19
C PRO A 7 -14.86 19.42 8.86
N PHE A 8 -13.88 19.54 7.97
CA PHE A 8 -12.93 18.49 7.62
C PHE A 8 -11.57 19.10 7.24
N THR A 9 -10.50 18.49 7.76
CA THR A 9 -9.12 18.83 7.41
C THR A 9 -8.71 18.14 6.11
N ILE A 10 -8.32 18.91 5.09
CA ILE A 10 -7.72 18.37 3.87
C ILE A 10 -6.25 18.07 4.18
N ARG A 11 -5.92 16.81 4.51
CA ARG A 11 -4.53 16.36 4.60
C ARG A 11 -4.05 15.95 3.21
N GLN A 12 -2.98 16.58 2.75
CA GLN A 12 -2.20 16.15 1.59
C GLN A 12 -1.72 14.71 1.86
N LEU A 13 -2.15 13.76 1.03
CA LEU A 13 -1.99 12.33 1.28
C LEU A 13 -0.54 11.88 1.11
N GLU A 14 0.26 11.96 2.17
CA GLU A 14 1.50 11.21 2.30
C GLU A 14 1.21 9.73 2.62
N GLY A 15 1.14 8.89 1.59
CA GLY A 15 1.78 7.57 1.55
C GLY A 15 1.55 6.50 2.63
N TRP A 16 0.50 6.55 3.47
CA TRP A 16 0.17 5.48 4.43
C TRP A 16 -1.34 5.23 4.50
N TYR A 17 -1.76 3.96 4.36
CA TYR A 17 -3.11 3.54 4.77
C TYR A 17 -3.06 3.22 6.27
N TYR A 18 -3.43 4.20 7.09
CA TYR A 18 -3.55 4.02 8.54
C TYR A 18 -4.81 3.24 8.88
N ILE A 19 -4.67 2.15 9.63
CA ILE A 19 -5.75 1.66 10.50
C ILE A 19 -5.74 2.59 11.70
N ASN A 20 -6.72 3.49 11.77
CA ASN A 20 -6.98 4.46 12.85
C ASN A 20 -6.30 4.14 14.19
N ARG A 21 -5.20 4.83 14.52
CA ARG A 21 -4.76 5.06 15.89
C ARG A 21 -4.36 6.52 16.04
N ILE A 22 -4.70 7.07 17.20
CA ILE A 22 -4.56 8.47 17.59
C ILE A 22 -3.10 8.93 17.34
N PRO A 23 -2.86 10.11 16.76
CA PRO A 23 -1.52 10.58 16.36
C PRO A 23 -0.44 10.60 17.46
N SER A 24 -0.81 10.51 18.73
CA SER A 24 0.07 10.74 19.88
C SER A 24 0.83 9.52 20.38
N ILE A 25 0.51 8.28 19.98
CA ILE A 25 1.25 7.08 20.41
C ILE A 25 1.51 6.18 19.20
N ARG A 26 2.75 6.18 18.71
CA ARG A 26 3.27 5.20 17.73
C ARG A 26 4.22 4.24 18.45
N PRO A 27 3.72 3.12 18.99
CA PRO A 27 4.56 2.16 19.67
C PRO A 27 5.57 1.56 18.68
N PHE A 28 6.85 1.60 19.02
CA PHE A 28 7.88 0.94 18.23
C PHE A 28 7.85 -0.56 18.52
N TYR A 29 7.70 -1.37 17.48
CA TYR A 29 7.66 -2.84 17.56
C TYR A 29 8.89 -3.51 16.93
N GLY A 30 9.91 -2.75 16.55
CA GLY A 30 11.14 -3.26 15.94
C GLY A 30 11.34 -2.81 14.49
N ILE A 31 12.25 -3.48 13.81
CA ILE A 31 12.65 -3.19 12.42
C ILE A 31 12.56 -4.46 11.59
N LEU A 32 11.90 -4.41 10.44
CA LEU A 32 11.79 -5.52 9.50
C LEU A 32 12.68 -5.28 8.25
N GLU A 33 13.55 -6.23 7.94
CA GLU A 33 14.38 -6.21 6.74
C GLU A 33 13.71 -6.99 5.60
N ILE A 34 13.53 -6.31 4.47
CA ILE A 34 12.84 -6.86 3.29
C ILE A 34 13.75 -6.74 2.07
N GLY A 35 13.84 -7.82 1.30
CA GLY A 35 14.51 -7.87 0.00
C GLY A 35 13.51 -7.90 -1.15
N LEU A 36 13.85 -7.22 -2.25
CA LEU A 36 13.12 -7.31 -3.51
C LEU A 36 14.07 -7.65 -4.66
N ILE A 37 13.63 -8.51 -5.57
CA ILE A 37 14.34 -8.80 -6.81
C ILE A 37 13.35 -8.89 -7.96
N HIS A 38 13.73 -8.37 -9.12
CA HIS A 38 12.93 -8.38 -10.34
C HIS A 38 13.69 -9.12 -11.44
N ASP A 39 13.02 -10.11 -12.04
CA ASP A 39 13.45 -10.77 -13.26
C ASP A 39 12.53 -10.33 -14.41
N PRO A 40 12.97 -9.38 -15.26
CA PRO A 40 12.18 -8.87 -16.36
C PRO A 40 11.94 -9.91 -17.46
N ASN A 41 12.83 -10.89 -17.62
CA ASN A 41 12.73 -11.90 -18.67
C ASN A 41 11.63 -12.92 -18.35
N LEU A 42 11.52 -13.29 -17.08
CA LEU A 42 10.48 -14.18 -16.60
C LEU A 42 9.19 -13.45 -16.20
N GLY A 43 9.20 -12.12 -16.15
CA GLY A 43 8.08 -11.32 -15.66
C GLY A 43 7.76 -11.63 -14.21
N LYS A 44 8.79 -11.70 -13.36
CA LYS A 44 8.67 -12.10 -11.95
C LYS A 44 9.25 -11.07 -11.01
N ILE A 45 8.58 -10.86 -9.89
CA ILE A 45 9.12 -10.17 -8.72
C ILE A 45 9.09 -11.13 -7.55
N THR A 46 10.20 -11.22 -6.82
CA THR A 46 10.28 -11.97 -5.57
C THR A 46 10.45 -11.00 -4.41
N VAL A 47 9.59 -11.16 -3.41
CA VAL A 47 9.66 -10.45 -2.12
C VAL A 47 10.24 -11.42 -1.09
N SER A 48 11.28 -11.01 -0.38
CA SER A 48 11.88 -11.78 0.70
C SER A 48 11.65 -11.10 2.04
N ILE A 49 11.05 -11.83 2.98
CA ILE A 49 10.98 -11.43 4.38
C ILE A 49 12.20 -12.04 5.06
N ILE A 50 13.19 -11.21 5.40
CA ILE A 50 14.53 -11.68 5.75
C ILE A 50 14.60 -11.90 7.26
N LYS A 51 14.58 -10.80 8.01
CA LYS A 51 14.72 -10.83 9.47
C LYS A 51 14.12 -9.60 10.13
N GLY A 52 13.81 -9.74 11.41
CA GLY A 52 13.45 -8.65 12.29
C GLY A 52 14.61 -8.29 13.22
N LYS A 53 14.61 -7.06 13.73
CA LYS A 53 15.51 -6.61 14.79
C LYS A 53 14.73 -5.89 15.87
N GLN A 54 15.10 -6.10 17.12
CA GLN A 54 14.44 -5.49 18.29
C GLN A 54 12.90 -5.67 18.28
N MET A 55 12.43 -6.83 17.85
CA MET A 55 11.01 -7.11 17.69
C MET A 55 10.37 -7.48 19.03
N LEU A 56 10.05 -6.47 19.83
CA LEU A 56 9.43 -6.59 21.15
C LEU A 56 8.11 -5.82 21.22
N ALA A 57 7.22 -6.26 22.11
CA ALA A 57 6.03 -5.49 22.45
C ALA A 57 6.42 -4.27 23.32
N PRO A 58 5.54 -3.26 23.48
CA PRO A 58 5.83 -2.04 24.24
C PRO A 58 6.15 -2.27 25.72
N ASP A 59 5.76 -3.43 26.26
CA ASP A 59 6.08 -3.89 27.60
C ASP A 59 7.40 -4.69 27.67
N ASN A 60 8.20 -4.67 26.59
CA ASN A 60 9.42 -5.44 26.37
C ASN A 60 9.25 -6.97 26.36
N SER A 61 8.01 -7.48 26.25
CA SER A 61 7.78 -8.93 26.09
C SER A 61 8.05 -9.40 24.65
N PHE A 62 8.40 -10.69 24.51
CA PHE A 62 8.55 -11.31 23.19
C PHE A 62 7.21 -11.39 22.46
N MET A 63 7.25 -11.07 21.17
CA MET A 63 6.09 -11.22 20.30
C MET A 63 6.12 -12.56 19.58
N GLU A 64 4.95 -13.14 19.35
CA GLU A 64 4.73 -14.17 18.33
C GLU A 64 4.40 -13.47 17.00
N ILE A 65 5.29 -13.57 16.02
CA ILE A 65 5.27 -12.74 14.81
C ILE A 65 5.06 -13.59 13.57
N THR A 66 4.12 -13.16 12.73
CA THR A 66 4.01 -13.60 11.34
C THR A 66 3.94 -12.39 10.42
N VAL A 67 4.40 -12.56 9.19
CA VAL A 67 4.35 -11.52 8.16
C VAL A 67 3.57 -12.06 6.97
N SER A 68 2.56 -11.33 6.52
CA SER A 68 1.84 -11.65 5.30
C SER A 68 2.29 -10.75 4.15
N VAL A 69 2.29 -11.29 2.93
CA VAL A 69 2.59 -10.56 1.69
C VAL A 69 1.48 -10.82 0.68
N GLN A 70 0.87 -9.75 0.19
CA GLN A 70 -0.19 -9.79 -0.79
C GLN A 70 0.09 -8.86 -1.97
N LYS A 71 0.14 -9.42 -3.18
CA LYS A 71 0.14 -8.60 -4.40
C LYS A 71 -1.24 -7.96 -4.61
N LYS A 72 -1.28 -6.66 -4.84
CA LYS A 72 -2.47 -5.93 -5.29
C LYS A 72 -2.19 -5.26 -6.64
N THR A 73 -3.18 -5.27 -7.51
CA THR A 73 -3.10 -4.60 -8.82
C THR A 73 -4.12 -3.49 -8.88
N ARG A 74 -3.67 -2.26 -9.09
CA ARG A 74 -4.53 -1.10 -9.31
C ARG A 74 -5.14 -1.17 -10.69
N ILE A 75 -6.45 -0.99 -10.76
CA ILE A 75 -7.25 -0.95 -11.99
C ILE A 75 -7.89 0.43 -12.06
N CYS A 76 -7.52 1.20 -13.09
CA CYS A 76 -8.15 2.47 -13.39
C CYS A 76 -9.23 2.22 -14.44
N LYS A 77 -10.51 2.25 -14.07
CA LYS A 77 -11.60 2.23 -15.05
C LYS A 77 -11.91 3.68 -15.45
N LYS A 78 -11.81 3.99 -16.74
CA LYS A 78 -12.49 5.16 -17.30
C LYS A 78 -13.98 4.84 -17.21
N GLN A 79 -14.76 5.60 -16.43
CA GLN A 79 -16.21 5.45 -16.51
C GLN A 79 -16.65 5.84 -17.93
N SER A 80 -17.58 5.09 -18.50
CA SER A 80 -18.25 5.57 -19.72
C SER A 80 -19.34 6.57 -19.28
N PRO A 81 -19.59 7.65 -20.04
CA PRO A 81 -20.57 8.68 -19.68
C PRO A 81 -21.99 8.18 -19.40
N LEU A 82 -22.31 6.94 -19.80
CA LEU A 82 -23.65 6.36 -19.71
C LEU A 82 -23.97 5.74 -18.34
N GLU A 83 -22.97 5.35 -17.54
CA GLU A 83 -23.21 4.76 -16.21
C GLU A 83 -23.46 5.81 -15.12
N ALA A 84 -23.03 7.07 -15.32
CA ALA A 84 -23.21 8.16 -14.37
C ALA A 84 -24.63 8.78 -14.40
N ILE A 85 -25.45 8.45 -15.40
CA ILE A 85 -26.77 9.07 -15.61
C ILE A 85 -27.89 8.30 -14.89
N SER A 86 -27.70 7.03 -14.53
CA SER A 86 -28.76 6.21 -13.92
C SER A 86 -29.09 6.59 -12.47
N SER A 87 -28.25 7.39 -11.79
CA SER A 87 -28.50 7.84 -10.41
C SER A 87 -29.19 9.21 -10.29
N ILE A 88 -29.58 9.86 -11.40
CA ILE A 88 -30.21 11.21 -11.38
C ILE A 88 -31.62 11.20 -11.99
N ARG A 89 -32.42 10.17 -11.74
CA ARG A 89 -33.87 10.23 -11.98
C ARG A 89 -34.66 9.78 -10.76
N SER A 90 -34.82 10.71 -9.82
CA SER A 90 -36.06 10.89 -9.04
C SER A 90 -35.94 12.20 -8.26
N GLY A 91 -36.58 13.26 -8.75
CA GLY A 91 -36.65 14.56 -8.07
C GLY A 91 -36.78 15.71 -9.08
N GLY A 92 -37.98 16.25 -9.21
CA GLY A 92 -38.36 17.16 -10.29
C GLY A 92 -38.00 18.64 -10.11
N THR A 93 -38.41 19.38 -11.13
CA THR A 93 -38.67 20.84 -11.20
C THR A 93 -37.53 21.77 -11.68
N LYS A 94 -37.60 22.05 -12.99
CA LYS A 94 -37.36 23.32 -13.71
C LYS A 94 -36.35 24.32 -13.14
N PHE A 95 -35.22 24.51 -13.84
CA PHE A 95 -34.59 25.83 -13.99
C PHE A 95 -34.19 26.08 -15.44
N ARG A 96 -34.61 27.25 -15.93
CA ARG A 96 -34.41 27.83 -17.25
C ARG A 96 -33.27 28.86 -17.13
N GLY A 97 -32.20 28.70 -17.91
CA GLY A 97 -31.10 29.66 -17.98
C GLY A 97 -30.10 29.27 -19.07
N THR A 98 -29.92 30.16 -20.05
CA THR A 98 -29.11 30.05 -21.28
C THR A 98 -27.59 30.11 -21.02
N PRO A 99 -26.76 29.71 -22.01
CA PRO A 99 -25.40 29.23 -21.77
C PRO A 99 -24.37 30.36 -21.84
N ASN A 100 -23.31 30.27 -21.04
CA ASN A 100 -22.05 30.93 -21.36
C ASN A 100 -20.87 30.01 -21.08
N SER A 101 -20.04 29.93 -22.12
CA SER A 101 -18.83 29.14 -22.28
C SER A 101 -17.77 29.45 -21.23
N ILE A 102 -17.29 28.40 -20.54
CA ILE A 102 -15.89 28.28 -20.11
C ILE A 102 -15.51 26.81 -20.35
N ASN A 103 -14.39 26.60 -21.05
CA ASN A 103 -13.78 25.30 -21.30
C ASN A 103 -13.35 24.63 -19.99
N ASP A 104 -14.30 24.04 -19.28
CA ASP A 104 -14.06 23.11 -18.20
C ASP A 104 -13.78 21.75 -18.82
N THR A 105 -12.50 21.40 -18.97
CA THR A 105 -12.11 20.00 -19.11
C THR A 105 -12.49 19.29 -17.82
N LYS A 106 -13.76 18.89 -17.70
CA LYS A 106 -14.26 17.97 -16.67
C LYS A 106 -13.51 16.67 -16.84
N THR A 107 -12.35 16.55 -16.20
CA THR A 107 -11.72 15.27 -15.92
C THR A 107 -12.67 14.50 -15.02
N GLU A 108 -13.46 13.61 -15.62
CA GLU A 108 -14.32 12.69 -14.88
C GLU A 108 -13.49 11.91 -13.85
N PRO A 109 -14.02 11.70 -12.63
CA PRO A 109 -13.29 11.00 -11.59
C PRO A 109 -13.02 9.56 -12.03
N VAL A 110 -11.75 9.25 -12.28
CA VAL A 110 -11.31 7.89 -12.58
C VAL A 110 -11.55 7.03 -11.34
N VAL A 111 -12.46 6.06 -11.44
CA VAL A 111 -12.66 5.08 -10.37
C VAL A 111 -11.44 4.17 -10.34
N ILE A 112 -10.74 4.22 -9.21
CA ILE A 112 -9.56 3.42 -8.93
C ILE A 112 -10.00 2.26 -8.03
N THR A 113 -9.90 1.04 -8.54
CA THR A 113 -10.11 -0.18 -7.74
C THR A 113 -8.81 -0.94 -7.58
N GLU A 114 -8.69 -1.73 -6.50
CA GLU A 114 -7.58 -2.65 -6.31
C GLU A 114 -8.09 -4.08 -6.44
N ARG A 115 -7.39 -4.90 -7.23
CA ARG A 115 -7.63 -6.34 -7.29
C ARG A 115 -6.62 -7.05 -6.38
N PRO A 116 -7.05 -7.59 -5.22
CA PRO A 116 -6.16 -8.36 -4.36
C PRO A 116 -5.84 -9.72 -4.96
N GLY A 117 -4.59 -10.16 -4.80
CA GLY A 117 -4.13 -11.51 -5.13
C GLY A 117 -4.08 -12.43 -3.92
N LYS A 118 -3.48 -13.61 -4.11
CA LYS A 118 -3.21 -14.57 -3.03
C LYS A 118 -2.33 -13.94 -1.94
N ILE A 119 -2.68 -14.23 -0.69
CA ILE A 119 -1.90 -13.89 0.50
C ILE A 119 -0.93 -15.05 0.76
N TYR A 120 0.33 -14.71 0.98
CA TYR A 120 1.35 -15.62 1.50
C TYR A 120 1.71 -15.20 2.91
N VAL A 121 2.03 -16.14 3.78
CA VAL A 121 2.37 -15.88 5.18
C VAL A 121 3.65 -16.62 5.51
N THR A 122 4.54 -15.98 6.27
CA THR A 122 5.78 -16.60 6.75
C THR A 122 5.51 -17.66 7.83
N SER A 123 6.55 -18.40 8.21
CA SER A 123 6.50 -19.15 9.47
C SER A 123 6.29 -18.23 10.68
N VAL A 124 5.70 -18.76 11.74
CA VAL A 124 5.60 -18.08 13.04
C VAL A 124 7.00 -18.01 13.66
N ARG A 125 7.36 -16.86 14.25
CA ARG A 125 8.56 -16.69 15.07
C ARG A 125 8.19 -16.11 16.43
N SER A 126 8.58 -16.78 17.49
CA SER A 126 8.31 -16.40 18.89
C SER A 126 9.59 -16.49 19.71
N GLU A 127 9.55 -15.98 20.95
CA GLU A 127 10.64 -16.13 21.93
C GLU A 127 11.99 -15.54 21.49
N THR A 128 11.97 -14.61 20.53
CA THR A 128 13.16 -13.90 20.06
C THR A 128 12.80 -12.48 19.64
N SER A 129 13.72 -11.54 19.89
CA SER A 129 13.65 -10.17 19.38
C SER A 129 14.35 -10.00 18.03
N GLU A 130 15.10 -11.02 17.58
CA GLU A 130 15.87 -11.02 16.33
C GLU A 130 15.42 -12.19 15.42
N PRO A 131 14.14 -12.26 15.02
CA PRO A 131 13.63 -13.37 14.22
C PRO A 131 14.26 -13.38 12.82
N VAL A 132 14.57 -14.57 12.30
CA VAL A 132 15.02 -14.79 10.91
C VAL A 132 14.03 -15.69 10.21
N TRP A 133 13.54 -15.27 9.04
CA TRP A 133 12.63 -16.04 8.20
C TRP A 133 13.33 -16.55 6.95
N ASP A 134 13.96 -15.64 6.20
CA ASP A 134 14.47 -15.89 4.83
C ASP A 134 13.41 -16.47 3.86
N ASP A 135 12.14 -16.25 4.17
CA ASP A 135 11.02 -16.69 3.34
C ASP A 135 10.94 -15.83 2.06
N ARG A 136 10.67 -16.48 0.92
CA ARG A 136 10.63 -15.84 -0.40
C ARG A 136 9.32 -16.13 -1.11
N PHE A 137 8.61 -15.07 -1.49
CA PHE A 137 7.35 -15.15 -2.21
C PHE A 137 7.52 -14.57 -3.61
N THR A 138 7.30 -15.41 -4.63
CA THR A 138 7.48 -15.02 -6.04
C THR A 138 6.13 -14.80 -6.70
N PHE A 139 6.03 -13.69 -7.42
CA PHE A 139 4.80 -13.24 -8.07
C PHE A 139 5.04 -12.96 -9.54
N ASN A 140 4.12 -13.40 -10.39
CA ASN A 140 4.11 -13.02 -11.80
C ASN A 140 3.67 -11.55 -11.90
N VAL A 141 4.55 -10.70 -12.42
CA VAL A 141 4.37 -9.26 -12.64
C VAL A 141 4.99 -8.92 -13.99
N GLN A 142 4.14 -8.70 -14.99
CA GLN A 142 4.60 -8.32 -16.32
C GLN A 142 5.07 -6.86 -16.35
N LYS A 143 5.90 -6.51 -17.33
CA LYS A 143 6.51 -5.17 -17.45
C LYS A 143 5.46 -4.05 -17.46
N GLU A 144 4.32 -4.28 -18.10
CA GLU A 144 3.22 -3.32 -18.22
C GLU A 144 2.53 -3.09 -16.86
N GLN A 145 2.61 -4.07 -15.95
CA GLN A 145 1.98 -4.03 -14.64
C GLN A 145 2.84 -3.31 -13.59
N LEU A 146 4.13 -3.07 -13.85
CA LEU A 146 5.07 -2.46 -12.90
C LEU A 146 4.63 -1.08 -12.38
N GLN A 147 3.79 -0.36 -13.14
CA GLN A 147 3.28 0.94 -12.72
C GLN A 147 2.10 0.84 -11.75
N ASN A 148 1.38 -0.29 -11.75
CA ASN A 148 0.08 -0.46 -11.11
C ASN A 148 0.07 -1.56 -10.05
N VAL A 149 1.15 -2.32 -9.91
CA VAL A 149 1.27 -3.38 -8.90
C VAL A 149 1.87 -2.81 -7.62
N MET A 150 1.33 -3.31 -6.50
CA MET A 150 1.78 -3.03 -5.14
C MET A 150 1.85 -4.33 -4.36
N PHE A 151 2.68 -4.36 -3.32
CA PHE A 151 2.74 -5.44 -2.34
C PHE A 151 2.34 -4.88 -0.98
N ASP A 152 1.25 -5.38 -0.43
CA ASP A 152 0.86 -5.14 0.95
C ASP A 152 1.58 -6.16 1.82
N ILE A 153 2.32 -5.68 2.81
CA ILE A 153 3.05 -6.48 3.78
C ILE A 153 2.49 -6.13 5.15
N LEU A 154 1.86 -7.09 5.82
CA LEU A 154 1.28 -6.89 7.15
C LEU A 154 2.02 -7.74 8.17
N VAL A 155 2.36 -7.14 9.30
CA VAL A 155 3.01 -7.82 10.42
C VAL A 155 1.98 -8.03 11.52
N TYR A 156 1.90 -9.27 12.00
CA TYR A 156 0.97 -9.69 13.03
C TYR A 156 1.73 -10.02 14.30
N HIS A 157 1.16 -9.64 15.43
CA HIS A 157 1.46 -10.26 16.71
C HIS A 157 0.26 -11.11 17.12
N LYS A 158 0.43 -12.44 17.19
CA LYS A 158 -0.68 -13.40 17.24
C LYS A 158 -1.62 -13.16 16.05
N GLU A 159 -2.90 -12.87 16.30
CA GLU A 159 -3.90 -12.58 15.27
C GLU A 159 -4.07 -11.08 14.96
N ARG A 160 -3.35 -10.20 15.68
CA ARG A 160 -3.53 -8.75 15.56
C ARG A 160 -2.48 -8.13 14.66
N VAL A 161 -2.91 -7.35 13.67
CA VAL A 161 -1.99 -6.51 12.87
C VAL A 161 -1.37 -5.44 13.78
N ILE A 162 -0.04 -5.45 13.87
CA ILE A 162 0.76 -4.47 14.63
C ILE A 162 1.44 -3.45 13.74
N GLY A 163 1.55 -3.73 12.43
CA GLY A 163 1.94 -2.73 11.46
C GLY A 163 1.82 -3.24 10.03
N GLY A 164 1.95 -2.32 9.08
CA GLY A 164 1.78 -2.62 7.67
C GLY A 164 2.62 -1.70 6.81
N LEU A 165 3.14 -2.25 5.72
CA LEU A 165 3.92 -1.55 4.72
C LEU A 165 3.33 -1.85 3.34
N ARG A 166 3.32 -0.84 2.48
CA ARG A 166 2.98 -1.00 1.08
C ARG A 166 4.19 -0.66 0.22
N ILE A 167 4.62 -1.59 -0.62
CA ILE A 167 5.74 -1.39 -1.55
C ILE A 167 5.24 -1.35 -2.99
N GLY A 168 5.71 -0.37 -3.76
CA GLY A 168 5.34 -0.15 -5.15
C GLY A 168 5.98 1.13 -5.70
N ARG A 169 5.61 1.53 -6.91
CA ARG A 169 6.18 2.73 -7.54
C ARG A 169 5.83 4.03 -6.82
N ALA A 170 4.57 4.21 -6.45
CA ALA A 170 4.03 5.45 -5.88
C ALA A 170 3.42 5.20 -4.49
N VAL A 171 4.31 4.98 -3.52
CA VAL A 171 3.99 4.68 -2.11
C VAL A 171 4.85 5.58 -1.21
N SER A 172 5.05 5.21 0.07
CA SER A 172 5.99 5.89 0.96
C SER A 172 7.40 6.00 0.36
N TYR A 173 8.12 7.06 0.73
CA TYR A 173 9.40 7.42 0.13
C TYR A 173 10.41 6.26 0.12
N LEU A 174 10.66 5.62 1.27
CA LEU A 174 11.65 4.54 1.37
C LEU A 174 11.26 3.32 0.52
N ALA A 175 9.97 2.96 0.49
CA ALA A 175 9.48 1.84 -0.29
C ALA A 175 9.51 2.12 -1.81
N SER A 176 9.20 3.35 -2.23
CA SER A 176 9.35 3.78 -3.62
C SER A 176 10.82 3.81 -4.07
N GLN A 177 11.74 4.19 -3.18
CA GLN A 177 13.18 4.13 -3.44
C GLN A 177 13.67 2.68 -3.57
N GLN A 178 13.24 1.76 -2.69
CA GLN A 178 13.57 0.35 -2.82
C GLN A 178 13.05 -0.23 -4.14
N TRP A 179 11.79 0.06 -4.48
CA TRP A 179 11.18 -0.33 -5.75
C TRP A 179 12.01 0.17 -6.94
N THR A 180 12.37 1.46 -6.93
CA THR A 180 13.17 2.08 -7.99
C THR A 180 14.56 1.43 -8.10
N LYS A 181 15.21 1.11 -6.97
CA LYS A 181 16.50 0.39 -6.95
C LYS A 181 16.37 -0.99 -7.60
N MET A 182 15.34 -1.76 -7.24
CA MET A 182 15.07 -3.08 -7.82
C MET A 182 14.85 -3.00 -9.34
N ILE A 183 14.07 -2.02 -9.81
CA ILE A 183 13.79 -1.89 -11.25
C ILE A 183 15.02 -1.44 -12.03
N LYS A 184 15.84 -0.53 -11.49
CA LYS A 184 17.07 -0.06 -12.15
C LYS A 184 18.17 -1.12 -12.23
N ARG A 185 18.14 -2.12 -11.37
CA ARG A 185 19.15 -3.20 -11.27
C ARG A 185 18.45 -4.57 -11.26
N PRO A 186 17.85 -5.01 -12.38
CA PRO A 186 17.20 -6.32 -12.46
C PRO A 186 18.18 -7.46 -12.15
N GLY A 187 17.69 -8.55 -11.58
CA GLY A 187 18.52 -9.69 -11.15
C GLY A 187 19.39 -9.44 -9.92
N VAL A 188 19.33 -8.24 -9.32
CA VAL A 188 20.05 -7.90 -8.09
C VAL A 188 19.05 -7.60 -6.97
N TRP A 189 19.32 -8.12 -5.78
CA TRP A 189 18.49 -7.83 -4.61
C TRP A 189 18.61 -6.36 -4.19
N ALA A 190 17.46 -5.71 -4.02
CA ALA A 190 17.32 -4.42 -3.37
C ALA A 190 16.81 -4.63 -1.95
N TYR A 191 17.65 -4.35 -0.96
CA TYR A 191 17.32 -4.47 0.47
C TYR A 191 16.95 -3.13 1.08
N SER A 192 16.00 -3.15 2.01
CA SER A 192 15.65 -2.02 2.88
C SER A 192 15.16 -2.52 4.24
N SER A 193 15.41 -1.72 5.27
CA SER A 193 14.90 -1.94 6.63
C SER A 193 13.77 -0.95 6.93
N TYR A 194 12.69 -1.45 7.51
CA TYR A 194 11.47 -0.69 7.78
C TYR A 194 11.16 -0.71 9.26
N ILE A 195 10.96 0.46 9.85
CA ILE A 195 10.52 0.60 11.22
C ILE A 195 9.06 0.14 11.33
N LEU A 196 8.77 -0.71 12.32
CA LEU A 196 7.42 -1.15 12.66
C LEU A 196 6.86 -0.27 13.78
N GLN A 197 5.78 0.45 13.49
CA GLN A 197 5.15 1.47 14.33
C GLN A 197 3.62 1.39 14.31
#